data_AF-A0A836HIA1-F1
#
_entry.id   AF-A0A836HIA1-F1
#
_cell.length_a   1.000
_cell.length_b   1.000
_cell.length_c   1.000
_cell.angle_alpha   90.00
_cell.angle_beta   90.00
_cell.angle_gamma   90.00
#
_symmetry.space_group_name_H-M   'P 1'
#
loop_
_entity.id
_entity.type
_entity.pdbx_description
1 polymer ?
#
loop_
_entity_poly.entity_id
_entity_poly.type
_entity_poly.pdbx_seq_one_letter_code
_entity_poly.pdbx_strand_id
1 'polypeptide(L)'
;MNQLEYFLASTHEGRCDIMRYMQQLRDLDEWIEYHLAHLRAITAERVAYLTAQARKKQIGCGVRRDSTGAPGGARKRRVCDLSRTLGQPSAAGAAGTSRTRSVHDVVASSQEEYGAGSENADTVAEVHIAELQRQFMWHETCVKRHCLERETLAAELAERCSEVRLSMASRLVNFASVADVPVAELPG
;
A
#
# COMPACT_ATOMS: atom_id res chain seq x y z
N MET A 1 29.79 40.18 -20.01
CA MET A 1 28.50 39.46 -19.99
C MET A 1 27.43 40.42 -20.45
N ASN A 2 26.70 40.07 -21.50
CA ASN A 2 25.58 40.82 -22.07
C ASN A 2 24.33 40.65 -21.18
N GLN A 3 23.44 41.64 -21.13
CA GLN A 3 22.12 41.50 -20.49
C GLN A 3 21.33 40.31 -21.07
N LEU A 4 21.50 40.00 -22.36
CA LEU A 4 20.89 38.83 -23.00
C LEU A 4 21.43 37.48 -22.47
N GLU A 5 22.74 37.41 -22.16
CA GLU A 5 23.36 36.21 -21.57
C GLU A 5 22.85 36.00 -20.13
N TYR A 6 22.79 37.08 -19.35
CA TYR A 6 22.23 37.06 -17.99
C TYR A 6 20.72 36.75 -17.98
N PHE A 7 19.98 37.21 -18.99
CA PHE A 7 18.58 36.85 -19.23
C PHE A 7 18.42 35.33 -19.46
N LEU A 8 19.22 34.75 -20.35
CA LEU A 8 19.18 33.31 -20.65
C LEU A 8 19.59 32.48 -19.41
N ALA A 9 20.64 32.88 -18.69
CA ALA A 9 21.07 32.20 -17.47
C ALA A 9 19.98 32.20 -16.39
N SER A 10 19.49 33.39 -16.00
CA SER A 10 18.50 33.53 -14.91
C SER A 10 17.13 32.89 -15.22
N THR A 11 16.72 32.84 -16.50
CA THR A 11 15.48 32.15 -16.89
C THR A 11 15.67 30.63 -17.02
N HIS A 12 16.88 30.17 -17.39
CA HIS A 12 17.21 28.75 -17.40
C HIS A 12 17.27 28.18 -15.97
N GLU A 13 17.90 28.88 -15.04
CA GLU A 13 18.02 28.53 -13.62
C GLU A 13 16.64 28.35 -12.96
N GLY A 14 15.79 29.39 -12.99
CA GLY A 14 14.45 29.31 -12.42
C GLY A 14 13.56 28.22 -13.07
N ARG A 15 13.74 27.94 -14.37
CA ARG A 15 13.05 26.82 -15.05
C ARG A 15 13.57 25.46 -14.58
N CYS A 16 14.87 25.32 -14.35
CA CYS A 16 15.46 24.09 -13.81
C CYS A 16 15.00 23.84 -12.36
N ASP A 17 14.88 24.87 -11.53
CA ASP A 17 14.30 24.74 -10.19
C ASP A 17 12.82 24.34 -10.23
N ILE A 18 12.00 24.98 -11.09
CA ILE A 18 10.59 24.57 -11.28
C ILE A 18 10.49 23.10 -11.69
N MET A 19 11.36 22.62 -12.59
CA MET A 19 11.41 21.21 -12.99
C MET A 19 11.89 20.27 -11.87
N ARG A 20 12.84 20.72 -11.04
CA ARG A 20 13.33 20.00 -9.85
C ARG A 20 12.20 19.84 -8.82
N TYR A 21 11.55 20.94 -8.43
CA TYR A 21 10.40 20.92 -7.52
C TYR A 21 9.26 20.05 -8.05
N MET A 22 8.92 20.15 -9.34
CA MET A 22 7.91 19.30 -9.98
C MET A 22 8.27 17.81 -9.99
N GLN A 23 9.55 17.44 -9.97
CA GLN A 23 9.96 16.05 -9.77
C GLN A 23 9.82 15.64 -8.30
N GLN A 24 10.31 16.46 -7.37
CA GLN A 24 10.24 16.18 -5.93
C GLN A 24 8.79 16.02 -5.42
N LEU A 25 7.82 16.75 -6.01
CA LEU A 25 6.39 16.52 -5.75
C LEU A 25 5.91 15.13 -6.20
N ARG A 26 6.33 14.66 -7.39
CA ARG A 26 6.00 13.32 -7.89
C ARG A 26 6.62 12.22 -7.03
N ASP A 27 7.88 12.41 -6.63
CA ASP A 27 8.59 11.48 -5.77
C ASP A 27 7.87 11.36 -4.40
N LEU A 28 7.45 12.50 -3.82
CA LEU A 28 6.67 12.53 -2.58
C LEU A 28 5.28 11.89 -2.72
N ASP A 29 4.58 12.12 -3.83
CA ASP A 29 3.31 11.44 -4.12
C ASP A 29 3.48 9.91 -4.19
N GLU A 30 4.53 9.41 -4.83
CA GLU A 30 4.84 7.97 -4.87
C GLU A 30 5.16 7.40 -3.47
N TRP A 31 5.94 8.11 -2.63
CA TRP A 31 6.19 7.71 -1.23
C TRP A 31 4.93 7.70 -0.36
N ILE A 32 4.03 8.67 -0.56
CA ILE A 32 2.72 8.73 0.13
C ILE A 32 1.86 7.53 -0.30
N GLU A 33 1.73 7.26 -1.59
CA GLU A 33 0.96 6.11 -2.09
C GLU A 33 1.55 4.77 -1.61
N TYR A 34 2.88 4.61 -1.64
CA TYR A 34 3.59 3.44 -1.13
C TYR A 34 3.24 3.16 0.34
N HIS A 35 3.31 4.17 1.22
CA HIS A 35 2.98 3.99 2.63
C HIS A 35 1.47 3.81 2.88
N LEU A 36 0.59 4.47 2.12
CA LEU A 36 -0.85 4.24 2.16
C LEU A 36 -1.22 2.82 1.74
N ALA A 37 -0.52 2.24 0.76
CA ALA A 37 -0.69 0.83 0.37
C ALA A 37 -0.30 -0.13 1.52
N HIS A 38 0.79 0.15 2.23
CA HIS A 38 1.21 -0.65 3.40
C HIS A 38 0.20 -0.55 4.56
N LEU A 39 -0.31 0.65 4.87
CA LEU A 39 -1.36 0.84 5.88
C LEU A 39 -2.63 0.02 5.57
N ARG A 40 -3.05 -0.02 4.29
CA ARG A 40 -4.16 -0.85 3.82
C ARG A 40 -3.86 -2.35 3.98
N ALA A 41 -2.65 -2.78 3.61
CA ALA A 41 -2.23 -4.18 3.73
C ALA A 41 -2.19 -4.66 5.19
N ILE A 42 -1.55 -3.91 6.09
CA ILE A 42 -1.48 -4.19 7.53
C ILE A 42 -2.88 -4.26 8.15
N THR A 43 -3.79 -3.37 7.72
CA THR A 43 -5.19 -3.38 8.19
C THR A 43 -5.93 -4.64 7.71
N ALA A 44 -5.74 -5.04 6.45
CA ALA A 44 -6.35 -6.25 5.90
C ALA A 44 -5.81 -7.53 6.57
N GLU A 45 -4.50 -7.60 6.81
CA GLU A 45 -3.84 -8.71 7.52
C GLU A 45 -4.39 -8.88 8.93
N ARG A 46 -4.53 -7.78 9.68
CA ARG A 46 -5.15 -7.78 11.02
C ARG A 46 -6.60 -8.27 11.01
N VAL A 47 -7.42 -7.83 10.06
CA VAL A 47 -8.80 -8.30 9.92
C VAL A 47 -8.85 -9.79 9.56
N ALA A 48 -7.97 -10.26 8.67
CA ALA A 48 -7.85 -11.67 8.32
C ALA A 48 -7.42 -12.52 9.52
N TYR A 49 -6.43 -12.06 10.29
CA TYR A 49 -5.94 -12.71 11.51
C TYR A 49 -7.05 -12.88 12.55
N LEU A 50 -7.74 -11.79 12.92
CA LEU A 50 -8.83 -11.81 13.89
C LEU A 50 -10.00 -12.70 13.42
N THR A 51 -10.33 -12.66 12.13
CA THR A 51 -11.36 -13.52 11.54
C THR A 51 -10.98 -15.00 11.60
N ALA A 52 -9.71 -15.33 11.36
CA ALA A 52 -9.20 -16.69 11.49
C ALA A 52 -9.21 -17.17 12.96
N GLN A 53 -8.82 -16.33 13.92
CA GLN A 53 -8.86 -16.68 15.35
C GLN A 53 -10.31 -16.90 15.83
N ALA A 54 -11.27 -16.07 15.39
CA ALA A 54 -12.69 -16.24 15.69
C ALA A 54 -13.25 -17.57 15.16
N ARG A 55 -12.92 -17.94 13.90
CA ARG A 55 -13.32 -19.23 13.31
C ARG A 55 -12.74 -20.43 14.07
N LYS A 56 -11.47 -20.37 14.48
CA LYS A 56 -10.85 -21.42 15.32
C LYS A 56 -11.61 -21.60 16.64
N LYS A 57 -11.94 -20.50 17.33
CA LYS A 57 -12.68 -20.50 18.60
C LYS A 57 -14.10 -21.09 18.44
N GLN A 58 -14.79 -20.81 17.34
CA GLN A 58 -16.12 -21.39 17.06
C GLN A 58 -16.07 -22.91 16.82
N ILE A 59 -15.08 -23.41 16.06
CA ILE A 59 -14.95 -24.85 15.76
C ILE A 59 -14.64 -25.66 17.03
N GLY A 60 -13.77 -25.14 17.91
CA GLY A 60 -13.40 -25.80 19.17
C GLY A 60 -14.58 -26.04 20.13
N CYS A 61 -15.59 -25.17 20.12
CA CYS A 61 -16.78 -25.31 20.96
C CYS A 61 -17.86 -26.25 20.38
N GLY A 62 -17.69 -26.76 19.16
CA GLY A 62 -18.73 -27.50 18.43
C GLY A 62 -18.86 -28.99 18.79
N VAL A 63 -17.93 -29.58 19.54
CA VAL A 63 -17.83 -31.05 19.72
C VAL A 63 -17.80 -31.47 21.20
N ARG A 64 -18.92 -31.23 21.89
CA ARG A 64 -19.38 -32.11 22.98
C ARG A 64 -20.74 -32.68 22.64
N ARG A 65 -20.74 -33.77 21.85
CA ARG A 65 -21.85 -34.72 21.82
C ARG A 65 -21.62 -35.72 22.94
N ASP A 66 -22.30 -35.53 24.07
CA ASP A 66 -22.18 -36.43 25.21
C ASP A 66 -22.49 -37.86 24.80
N SER A 67 -21.52 -38.74 25.00
CA SER A 67 -21.54 -40.13 24.55
C SER A 67 -21.78 -41.06 25.74
N THR A 68 -22.87 -40.79 26.47
CA THR A 68 -23.39 -41.59 27.59
C THR A 68 -24.79 -42.08 27.23
N GLY A 69 -24.90 -43.37 26.92
CA GLY A 69 -26.11 -43.94 26.32
C GLY A 69 -27.20 -44.36 27.31
N ALA A 70 -28.41 -44.56 26.77
CA ALA A 70 -29.49 -45.31 27.41
C ALA A 70 -29.94 -46.46 26.48
N PRO A 71 -30.16 -47.68 26.98
CA PRO A 71 -30.51 -48.83 26.14
C PRO A 71 -32.03 -48.99 25.94
N GLY A 72 -32.43 -49.46 24.75
CA GLY A 72 -33.76 -50.01 24.47
C GLY A 72 -34.73 -49.07 23.74
N GLY A 73 -35.25 -49.53 22.60
CA GLY A 73 -36.26 -48.83 21.79
C GLY A 73 -36.31 -49.40 20.37
N ALA A 74 -37.43 -50.05 20.01
CA ALA A 74 -37.46 -50.93 18.83
C ALA A 74 -38.06 -50.29 17.56
N ARG A 75 -37.50 -50.71 16.40
CA ARG A 75 -38.12 -50.75 15.05
C ARG A 75 -38.66 -49.43 14.44
N LYS A 76 -38.06 -49.05 13.31
CA LYS A 76 -38.59 -49.41 11.96
C LYS A 76 -37.56 -49.17 10.83
N ARG A 77 -37.64 -49.99 9.78
CA ARG A 77 -36.86 -49.86 8.53
C ARG A 77 -37.56 -48.88 7.56
N ARG A 78 -36.79 -48.01 6.89
CA ARG A 78 -36.67 -47.85 5.41
C ARG A 78 -35.22 -47.38 5.17
N VAL A 79 -34.35 -48.06 4.41
CA VAL A 79 -34.39 -48.38 2.96
C VAL A 79 -34.28 -47.12 2.10
N CYS A 80 -33.06 -46.83 1.65
CA CYS A 80 -32.66 -46.79 0.24
C CYS A 80 -31.13 -46.99 0.15
N ASP A 81 -30.65 -47.58 -0.95
CA ASP A 81 -29.30 -48.15 -1.07
C ASP A 81 -28.37 -47.42 -2.06
N LEU A 82 -27.12 -47.91 -2.13
CA LEU A 82 -25.97 -47.53 -2.96
C LEU A 82 -26.26 -47.12 -4.42
N SER A 83 -25.54 -46.10 -4.91
CA SER A 83 -24.62 -46.12 -6.10
C SER A 83 -24.05 -44.71 -6.32
N ARG A 84 -22.75 -44.41 -6.46
CA ARG A 84 -21.60 -45.02 -7.18
C ARG A 84 -21.60 -44.80 -8.70
N THR A 85 -20.96 -43.72 -9.15
CA THR A 85 -20.40 -43.55 -10.51
C THR A 85 -19.12 -42.72 -10.47
N LEU A 86 -18.20 -42.95 -11.43
CA LEU A 86 -17.03 -42.10 -11.68
C LEU A 86 -17.43 -40.88 -12.54
N GLY A 87 -16.64 -39.81 -12.51
CA GLY A 87 -16.83 -38.66 -13.39
C GLY A 87 -15.66 -37.66 -13.39
N GLN A 88 -14.67 -37.88 -14.27
CA GLN A 88 -13.65 -36.90 -14.66
C GLN A 88 -13.34 -37.11 -16.16
N PRO A 89 -13.39 -36.07 -17.00
CA PRO A 89 -12.21 -35.29 -17.43
C PRO A 89 -12.43 -33.76 -17.18
N SER A 90 -11.45 -32.83 -17.17
CA SER A 90 -10.33 -32.51 -18.09
C SER A 90 -10.80 -31.92 -19.44
N ALA A 91 -10.38 -30.77 -19.97
CA ALA A 91 -9.48 -29.67 -19.55
C ALA A 91 -10.08 -28.33 -20.08
N ALA A 92 -9.45 -27.16 -20.35
CA ALA A 92 -8.06 -26.68 -20.37
C ALA A 92 -8.01 -25.12 -20.28
N GLY A 93 -6.82 -24.50 -20.33
CA GLY A 93 -6.61 -23.02 -20.39
C GLY A 93 -6.26 -22.42 -19.02
N ALA A 94 -5.03 -21.98 -18.68
CA ALA A 94 -3.95 -21.27 -19.40
C ALA A 94 -4.29 -19.77 -19.68
N ALA A 95 -3.46 -18.78 -19.35
CA ALA A 95 -2.14 -18.79 -18.68
C ALA A 95 -1.88 -17.46 -17.91
N GLY A 96 -0.86 -17.43 -17.05
CA GLY A 96 -0.45 -16.23 -16.31
C GLY A 96 0.86 -16.42 -15.54
N THR A 97 2.00 -16.19 -16.19
CA THR A 97 3.33 -16.46 -15.63
C THR A 97 3.87 -15.33 -14.75
N SER A 98 4.36 -15.67 -13.55
CA SER A 98 5.49 -14.99 -12.92
C SER A 98 6.25 -15.96 -12.02
N ARG A 99 7.58 -15.88 -12.02
CA ARG A 99 8.48 -16.95 -11.56
C ARG A 99 9.49 -16.42 -10.55
N THR A 100 9.09 -16.32 -9.29
CA THR A 100 10.00 -15.99 -8.18
C THR A 100 10.71 -17.25 -7.68
N ARG A 101 12.03 -17.16 -7.49
CA ARG A 101 12.84 -18.24 -6.90
C ARG A 101 12.63 -18.27 -5.39
N SER A 102 11.94 -19.26 -4.86
CA SER A 102 12.06 -19.59 -3.43
C SER A 102 13.42 -20.23 -3.18
N VAL A 103 14.22 -19.64 -2.27
CA VAL A 103 15.52 -20.17 -1.84
C VAL A 103 15.64 -20.02 -0.33
N HIS A 104 14.81 -20.77 0.40
CA HIS A 104 15.00 -21.04 1.83
C HIS A 104 14.99 -22.54 2.06
N ASP A 105 16.13 -23.16 1.73
CA ASP A 105 16.49 -24.47 2.26
C ASP A 105 16.87 -24.28 3.74
N VAL A 106 15.91 -24.57 4.63
CA VAL A 106 16.11 -24.57 6.08
C VAL A 106 15.89 -25.99 6.56
N VAL A 107 17.00 -26.62 6.96
CA VAL A 107 17.09 -28.03 7.36
C VAL A 107 15.94 -28.44 8.28
N ALA A 108 15.23 -29.50 7.88
CA ALA A 108 14.24 -30.14 8.73
C ALA A 108 14.91 -30.78 9.95
N SER A 109 14.75 -30.15 11.12
CA SER A 109 15.09 -30.75 12.41
C SER A 109 13.81 -31.24 13.08
N SER A 110 13.54 -32.53 12.96
CA SER A 110 12.40 -33.19 13.61
C SER A 110 12.72 -33.49 15.07
N GLN A 111 11.95 -32.93 16.00
CA GLN A 111 11.91 -33.37 17.39
C GLN A 111 10.47 -33.35 17.93
N GLU A 112 10.21 -34.21 18.91
CA GLU A 112 8.90 -34.82 19.11
C GLU A 112 7.93 -34.07 20.05
N GLU A 113 6.67 -34.49 19.93
CA GLU A 113 5.47 -34.01 20.59
C GLU A 113 5.50 -34.05 22.13
N TYR A 114 5.30 -32.90 22.79
CA TYR A 114 4.73 -32.82 24.14
C TYR A 114 3.80 -31.60 24.30
N GLY A 115 2.73 -31.76 25.07
CA GLY A 115 1.57 -30.87 25.07
C GLY A 115 1.72 -29.55 25.84
N ALA A 116 2.28 -28.52 25.19
CA ALA A 116 2.34 -27.13 25.68
C ALA A 116 1.70 -26.12 24.69
N GLY A 117 0.61 -26.53 24.03
CA GLY A 117 0.16 -25.96 22.74
C GLY A 117 -0.72 -24.70 22.76
N SER A 118 -1.05 -24.11 23.91
CA SER A 118 -1.95 -22.93 23.97
C SER A 118 -1.20 -21.63 24.30
N GLU A 119 -0.48 -21.58 25.42
CA GLU A 119 0.17 -20.34 25.90
C GLU A 119 1.25 -19.83 24.92
N ASN A 120 2.01 -20.74 24.31
CA ASN A 120 2.97 -20.43 23.24
C ASN A 120 2.31 -19.95 21.93
N ALA A 121 1.03 -20.27 21.70
CA ALA A 121 0.31 -19.85 20.50
C ALA A 121 -0.31 -18.46 20.65
N ASP A 122 -0.88 -18.15 21.82
CA ASP A 122 -1.45 -16.82 22.10
C ASP A 122 -0.34 -15.76 22.34
N THR A 123 0.80 -16.11 22.97
CA THR A 123 1.95 -15.18 23.06
C THR A 123 2.55 -14.82 21.70
N VAL A 124 2.69 -15.79 20.78
CA VAL A 124 3.11 -15.52 19.39
C VAL A 124 2.07 -14.68 18.63
N ALA A 125 0.78 -14.86 18.92
CA ALA A 125 -0.28 -14.01 18.37
C ALA A 125 -0.15 -12.56 18.81
N GLU A 126 0.08 -12.31 20.11
CA GLU A 126 0.24 -10.98 20.68
C GLU A 126 1.48 -10.26 20.13
N VAL A 127 2.62 -10.95 20.03
CA VAL A 127 3.86 -10.40 19.42
C VAL A 127 3.63 -9.99 17.97
N HIS A 128 2.95 -10.82 17.17
CA HIS A 128 2.64 -10.51 15.78
C HIS A 128 1.68 -9.31 15.65
N ILE A 129 0.62 -9.24 16.48
CA ILE A 129 -0.32 -8.11 16.49
C ILE A 129 0.38 -6.80 16.92
N ALA A 130 1.30 -6.87 17.89
CA ALA A 130 2.11 -5.74 18.36
C ALA A 130 3.09 -5.25 17.29
N GLU A 131 3.75 -6.15 16.56
CA GLU A 131 4.62 -5.79 15.43
C GLU A 131 3.82 -5.10 14.32
N LEU A 132 2.64 -5.62 13.97
CA LEU A 132 1.73 -4.95 13.04
C LEU A 132 1.24 -3.57 13.55
N GLN A 133 1.16 -3.35 14.87
CA GLN A 133 0.90 -2.02 15.43
C GLN A 133 2.08 -1.07 15.21
N ARG A 134 3.30 -1.56 15.47
CA ARG A 134 4.55 -0.80 15.32
C ARG A 134 4.76 -0.37 13.87
N GLN A 135 4.54 -1.28 12.92
CA GLN A 135 4.61 -0.99 11.49
C GLN A 135 3.52 0.01 11.06
N PHE A 136 2.27 -0.15 11.52
CA PHE A 136 1.18 0.80 11.21
C PHE A 136 1.53 2.22 11.66
N MET A 137 1.93 2.41 12.93
CA MET A 137 2.28 3.73 13.47
C MET A 137 3.48 4.36 12.75
N TRP A 138 4.45 3.54 12.33
CA TRP A 138 5.58 4.01 11.52
C TRP A 138 5.13 4.54 10.16
N HIS A 139 4.39 3.74 9.39
CA HIS A 139 3.85 4.16 8.09
C HIS A 139 2.93 5.38 8.19
N GLU A 140 2.08 5.45 9.22
CA GLU A 140 1.19 6.59 9.48
C GLU A 140 2.01 7.88 9.73
N THR A 141 3.11 7.77 10.48
CA THR A 141 4.04 8.88 10.74
C THR A 141 4.74 9.33 9.46
N CYS A 142 5.18 8.38 8.62
CA CYS A 142 5.80 8.68 7.34
C CYS A 142 4.83 9.37 6.37
N VAL A 143 3.58 8.92 6.26
CA VAL A 143 2.55 9.61 5.44
C VAL A 143 2.36 11.05 5.92
N LYS A 144 2.14 11.27 7.23
CA LYS A 144 1.95 12.62 7.79
C LYS A 144 3.13 13.54 7.49
N ARG A 145 4.36 13.05 7.64
CA ARG A 145 5.58 13.80 7.30
C ARG A 145 5.61 14.16 5.82
N HIS A 146 5.44 13.19 4.92
CA HIS A 146 5.55 13.43 3.49
C HIS A 146 4.43 14.35 2.95
N CYS A 147 3.24 14.32 3.54
CA CYS A 147 2.19 15.32 3.27
C CYS A 147 2.64 16.75 3.63
N LEU A 148 3.25 16.97 4.79
CA LEU A 148 3.74 18.30 5.22
C LEU A 148 4.93 18.78 4.38
N GLU A 149 5.85 17.88 4.04
CA GLU A 149 6.95 18.14 3.11
C GLU A 149 6.41 18.57 1.73
N ARG A 150 5.40 17.85 1.21
CA ARG A 150 4.72 18.14 -0.06
C ARG A 150 3.98 19.47 -0.04
N GLU A 151 3.27 19.81 1.02
CA GLU A 151 2.57 21.10 1.18
C GLU A 151 3.56 22.27 1.18
N THR A 152 4.67 22.12 1.90
CA THR A 152 5.76 23.12 1.95
C THR A 152 6.40 23.30 0.58
N LEU A 153 6.75 22.19 -0.08
CA LEU A 153 7.42 22.19 -1.38
C LEU A 153 6.50 22.69 -2.51
N ALA A 154 5.19 22.48 -2.41
CA ALA A 154 4.19 23.07 -3.29
C ALA A 154 4.06 24.60 -3.10
N ALA A 155 4.19 25.11 -1.87
CA ALA A 155 4.22 26.54 -1.60
C ALA A 155 5.48 27.21 -2.14
N GLU A 156 6.66 26.60 -1.94
CA GLU A 156 7.92 27.06 -2.56
C GLU A 156 7.82 27.09 -4.09
N LEU A 157 7.27 26.04 -4.71
CA LEU A 157 7.06 26.01 -6.16
C LEU A 157 6.13 27.14 -6.64
N ALA A 158 5.06 27.42 -5.91
CA ALA A 158 4.14 28.51 -6.24
C ALA A 158 4.82 29.89 -6.15
N GLU A 159 5.66 30.10 -5.13
CA GLU A 159 6.49 31.30 -4.98
C GLU A 159 7.44 31.45 -6.18
N ARG A 160 8.27 30.43 -6.49
CA ARG A 160 9.23 30.46 -7.61
C ARG A 160 8.54 30.67 -8.96
N CYS A 161 7.39 30.04 -9.19
CA CYS A 161 6.56 30.30 -10.38
C CYS A 161 6.07 31.76 -10.44
N SER A 162 5.76 32.37 -9.30
CA SER A 162 5.35 33.78 -9.24
C SER A 162 6.52 34.73 -9.52
N GLU A 163 7.71 34.46 -8.98
CA GLU A 163 8.93 35.24 -9.23
C GLU A 163 9.31 35.21 -10.71
N VAL A 164 9.37 34.01 -11.32
CA VAL A 164 9.71 33.85 -12.74
C VAL A 164 8.69 34.59 -13.62
N ARG A 165 7.39 34.48 -13.32
CA ARG A 165 6.33 35.19 -14.05
C ARG A 165 6.43 36.72 -13.92
N LEU A 166 6.68 37.25 -12.71
CA LEU A 166 6.85 38.68 -12.48
C LEU A 166 8.13 39.22 -13.14
N SER A 167 9.22 38.46 -13.05
CA SER A 167 10.49 38.75 -13.71
C SER A 167 10.34 38.80 -15.24
N MET A 168 9.64 37.83 -15.84
CA MET A 168 9.32 37.83 -17.27
C MET A 168 8.41 39.01 -17.66
N ALA A 169 7.34 39.28 -16.90
CA ALA A 169 6.42 40.38 -17.19
C ALA A 169 7.12 41.76 -17.14
N SER A 170 7.91 42.01 -16.10
CA SER A 170 8.70 43.25 -15.99
C SER A 170 9.72 43.39 -17.13
N ARG A 171 10.40 42.30 -17.51
CA ARG A 171 11.34 42.29 -18.63
C ARG A 171 10.65 42.55 -19.98
N LEU A 172 9.45 42.00 -20.21
CA LEU A 172 8.66 42.25 -21.42
C LEU A 172 8.21 43.71 -21.53
N VAL A 173 7.75 44.32 -20.43
CA VAL A 173 7.42 45.76 -20.39
C VAL A 173 8.64 46.62 -20.71
N ASN A 174 9.81 46.27 -20.17
CA ASN A 174 11.08 46.97 -20.47
C ASN A 174 11.55 46.78 -21.92
N PHE A 175 11.33 45.62 -22.54
CA PHE A 175 11.63 45.43 -23.96
C PHE A 175 10.72 46.27 -24.86
N ALA A 176 9.42 46.34 -24.54
CA ALA A 176 8.46 47.11 -25.31
C ALA A 176 8.73 48.63 -25.24
N SER A 177 9.07 49.16 -24.06
CA SER A 177 9.41 50.58 -23.87
C SER A 177 10.75 50.99 -24.48
N VAL A 178 11.65 50.03 -24.74
CA VAL A 178 12.91 50.26 -25.50
C VAL A 178 12.70 50.14 -27.02
N ALA A 179 11.59 49.54 -27.46
CA ALA A 179 11.31 49.27 -28.87
C ALA A 179 10.25 50.19 -29.50
N ASP A 180 9.64 51.11 -28.74
CA ASP A 180 8.46 51.91 -29.12
C ASP A 180 7.27 51.06 -29.64
N VAL A 181 7.15 49.80 -29.18
CA VAL A 181 6.04 48.90 -29.53
C VAL A 181 4.97 48.95 -28.43
N PRO A 182 3.72 49.35 -28.72
CA PRO A 182 2.68 49.47 -27.70
C PRO A 182 2.21 48.09 -27.20
N VAL A 183 2.27 47.87 -25.88
CA VAL A 183 1.75 46.64 -25.22
C VAL A 183 0.23 46.70 -25.05
N ALA A 184 -0.48 46.85 -26.16
CA ALA A 184 -1.88 46.46 -26.27
C ALA A 184 -1.95 45.01 -26.80
N GLU A 185 -3.09 44.34 -26.57
CA GLU A 185 -3.38 43.00 -27.14
C GLU A 185 -2.49 41.83 -26.65
N LEU A 186 -2.46 41.62 -25.33
CA LEU A 186 -2.36 40.27 -24.76
C LEU A 186 -3.56 40.02 -23.84
N PRO A 187 -4.52 39.15 -24.21
CA PRO A 187 -5.64 38.80 -23.35
C PRO A 187 -5.17 37.92 -22.17
N GLY A 188 -5.84 38.06 -21.02
CA GLY A 188 -5.65 37.24 -19.82
C GLY A 188 -6.79 36.25 -19.58
#